data_AF-A0A3N2K065-F1
#
_entry.id   AF-A0A3N2K065-F1
#
_cell.length_a   1.000
_cell.length_b   1.000
_cell.length_c   1.000
_cell.angle_alpha   90.00
_cell.angle_beta   90.00
_cell.angle_gamma   90.00
#
_symmetry.space_group_name_H-M   'P 1'
#
loop_
_entity.id
_entity.type
_entity.pdbx_description
1 polymer ?
#
loop_
_entity_poly.entity_id
_entity_poly.type
_entity_poly.pdbx_seq_one_letter_code
_entity_poly.pdbx_strand_id
1 'polypeptide(L)'
;MATIDEAREAKEALRASLADRAGIAGVGIAPADGAAGDAVREPVDPGDAGAVDYVLQVNVESATMTDGLPPQVHGVAVRVRVVGRIEPQEQPELGPDPDPDR
;
A
#
# COMPACT_ATOMS: atom_id res chain seq x y z
N MET A 1 1.45 -5.46 16.33
CA MET A 1 1.61 -6.67 15.52
C MET A 1 0.39 -6.85 14.66
N ALA A 2 0.39 -6.27 13.46
CA ALA A 2 -0.67 -6.47 12.47
C ALA A 2 -0.18 -7.45 11.40
N THR A 3 -0.95 -8.50 11.15
CA THR A 3 -0.68 -9.48 10.08
C THR A 3 -1.03 -8.91 8.70
N ILE A 4 -0.60 -9.61 7.64
CA ILE A 4 -0.89 -9.20 6.26
C ILE A 4 -2.39 -9.24 5.93
N ASP A 5 -3.14 -10.15 6.55
CA ASP A 5 -4.58 -10.30 6.34
C ASP A 5 -5.34 -9.16 7.00
N GLU A 6 -5.01 -8.86 8.26
CA GLU A 6 -5.53 -7.67 8.97
C GLU A 6 -5.22 -6.38 8.21
N ALA A 7 -4.01 -6.26 7.63
CA ALA A 7 -3.66 -5.11 6.81
C ALA A 7 -4.47 -5.04 5.50
N ARG A 8 -4.89 -6.17 4.92
CA ARG A 8 -5.78 -6.17 3.74
C ARG A 8 -7.19 -5.75 4.09
N GLU A 9 -7.78 -6.32 5.14
CA GLU A 9 -9.10 -5.89 5.62
C GLU A 9 -9.10 -4.40 5.97
N ALA A 10 -8.08 -3.96 6.72
CA ALA A 10 -7.93 -2.57 7.09
C ALA A 10 -7.74 -1.65 5.87
N LYS A 11 -7.02 -2.10 4.84
CA LYS A 11 -6.86 -1.38 3.57
C LYS A 11 -8.20 -1.22 2.86
N GLU A 12 -9.01 -2.27 2.77
CA GLU A 12 -10.31 -2.21 2.10
C GLU A 12 -11.27 -1.28 2.83
N ALA A 13 -11.33 -1.37 4.16
CA ALA A 13 -12.10 -0.46 4.99
C ALA A 13 -11.64 1.00 4.82
N LEU A 14 -10.32 1.24 4.84
CA LEU A 14 -9.75 2.57 4.64
C LEU A 14 -10.02 3.10 3.23
N ARG A 15 -9.87 2.26 2.19
CA ARG A 15 -10.19 2.63 0.81
C ARG A 15 -11.66 3.00 0.66
N ALA A 16 -12.58 2.23 1.24
CA ALA A 16 -14.01 2.52 1.20
C ALA A 16 -14.32 3.86 1.90
N SER A 17 -13.75 4.10 3.08
CA SER A 17 -13.92 5.37 3.81
C SER A 17 -13.33 6.59 3.09
N LEU A 18 -12.33 6.37 2.23
CA LEU A 18 -11.65 7.43 1.49
C LEU A 18 -12.14 7.59 0.05
N ALA A 19 -13.03 6.72 -0.44
CA ALA A 19 -13.51 6.73 -1.82
C ALA A 19 -14.20 8.05 -2.20
N ASP A 20 -14.93 8.67 -1.26
CA ASP A 20 -15.60 9.96 -1.45
C ASP A 20 -14.69 11.18 -1.23
N ARG A 21 -13.41 10.98 -0.88
CA ARG A 21 -12.46 12.08 -0.65
C ARG A 21 -11.60 12.34 -1.87
N ALA A 22 -11.82 13.48 -2.51
CA ALA A 22 -10.91 14.02 -3.51
C ALA A 22 -9.52 14.30 -2.90
N GLY A 23 -8.44 14.02 -3.63
CA GLY A 23 -7.05 14.28 -3.21
C GLY A 23 -6.29 13.10 -2.60
N ILE A 24 -6.92 11.93 -2.51
CA ILE A 24 -6.25 10.68 -2.15
C ILE A 24 -5.65 10.06 -3.41
N ALA A 25 -4.33 10.00 -3.46
CA ALA A 25 -3.57 9.48 -4.59
C ALA A 25 -3.48 7.94 -4.57
N GLY A 26 -3.68 7.30 -3.42
CA GLY A 26 -3.80 5.84 -3.30
C GLY A 26 -3.61 5.28 -1.89
N VAL A 27 -4.00 4.02 -1.69
CA VAL A 27 -3.83 3.28 -0.41
C VAL A 27 -3.07 1.98 -0.66
N GLY A 28 -1.95 1.79 0.03
CA GLY A 28 -1.08 0.62 -0.02
C GLY A 28 -0.88 -0.04 1.34
N ILE A 29 -0.23 -1.20 1.34
CA ILE A 29 0.24 -1.89 2.54
C ILE A 29 1.76 -1.89 2.46
N ALA A 30 2.43 -1.51 3.54
CA ALA A 30 3.89 -1.52 3.65
C ALA A 30 4.30 -2.24 4.94
N PRO A 31 5.45 -2.93 4.97
CA PRO A 31 6.03 -3.39 6.24
C PRO A 31 6.45 -2.18 7.08
N ALA A 32 6.20 -2.25 8.39
CA ALA A 32 6.56 -1.23 9.38
C ALA A 32 8.08 -1.07 9.47
N ASP A 33 8.83 -2.16 9.33
CA ASP A 33 10.29 -2.21 9.35
C ASP A 33 10.92 -1.86 8.00
N GLY A 34 10.32 -0.95 7.24
CA GLY A 34 11.00 -0.20 6.17
C GLY A 34 11.68 -0.98 5.03
N ALA A 35 11.50 -2.30 4.90
CA ALA A 35 12.13 -3.10 3.85
C ALA A 35 11.36 -2.98 2.52
N ALA A 36 11.29 -1.77 1.99
CA ALA A 36 11.09 -1.53 0.57
C ALA A 36 12.46 -1.22 -0.04
N GLY A 37 13.24 -2.27 -0.32
CA GLY A 37 14.51 -2.14 -1.02
C GLY A 37 15.44 -3.31 -0.75
N ASP A 38 15.63 -4.15 -1.77
CA ASP A 38 16.85 -4.90 -2.06
C ASP A 38 17.60 -5.46 -0.83
N ALA A 39 17.04 -6.49 -0.22
CA ALA A 39 17.81 -7.37 0.65
C ALA A 39 17.71 -8.77 0.06
N VAL A 40 18.84 -9.28 -0.42
CA VAL A 40 19.12 -10.72 -0.44
C VAL A 40 18.60 -11.27 0.88
N ARG A 41 17.47 -11.98 0.83
CA ARG A 41 16.87 -12.58 2.02
C ARG A 41 17.78 -13.74 2.37
N GLU A 42 18.74 -13.52 3.28
CA GLU A 42 19.40 -14.63 3.93
C GLU A 42 18.30 -15.54 4.51
N PRO A 43 18.41 -16.87 4.37
CA PRO A 43 17.38 -17.78 4.83
C PRO A 43 17.28 -17.66 6.35
N VAL A 44 16.36 -16.81 6.80
CA VAL A 44 15.92 -16.79 8.19
C VAL A 44 15.26 -18.14 8.46
N ASP A 45 15.63 -18.71 9.60
CA ASP A 45 15.11 -19.99 10.08
C ASP A 45 13.57 -19.99 9.98
N PRO A 46 12.94 -21.00 9.35
CA PRO A 46 11.49 -21.00 9.13
C PRO A 46 10.67 -21.04 10.44
N GLY A 47 11.32 -21.21 11.60
CA GLY A 47 10.72 -21.07 12.93
C GLY A 47 10.58 -19.63 13.43
N ASP A 48 11.29 -18.68 12.83
CA ASP A 48 11.23 -17.24 13.12
C ASP A 48 10.99 -16.48 11.81
N ALA A 49 9.85 -16.76 11.17
CA ALA A 49 9.29 -15.86 10.17
C ALA A 49 8.90 -14.58 10.90
N GLY A 50 9.91 -13.75 11.18
CA GLY A 50 9.86 -12.56 12.01
C GLY A 50 8.59 -11.79 11.72
N ALA A 51 7.82 -11.62 12.80
CA ALA A 51 6.64 -10.81 12.94
C ALA A 51 6.79 -9.44 12.24
N VAL A 52 6.58 -9.37 10.94
CA VAL A 52 6.60 -8.09 10.22
C VAL A 52 5.28 -7.40 10.53
N ASP A 53 5.36 -6.36 11.37
CA ASP A 53 4.26 -5.43 11.53
C ASP A 53 3.92 -4.81 10.17
N TYR A 54 2.68 -4.92 9.71
CA TYR A 54 2.23 -4.21 8.51
C TYR A 54 1.56 -2.89 8.88
N VAL A 55 1.74 -1.88 8.02
CA VAL A 55 1.11 -0.56 8.13
C VAL A 55 0.40 -0.20 6.83
N LEU A 56 -0.67 0.56 6.94
CA LEU A 56 -1.36 1.13 5.79
C LEU A 56 -0.65 2.40 5.35
N GLN A 57 -0.21 2.46 4.10
CA GLN A 57 0.34 3.68 3.54
C GLN A 57 -0.73 4.43 2.74
N VAL A 58 -1.07 5.65 3.15
CA VAL A 58 -1.97 6.53 2.41
C VAL A 58 -1.15 7.59 1.70
N ASN A 59 -1.25 7.59 0.39
CA ASN A 59 -0.63 8.58 -0.47
C ASN A 59 -1.64 9.72 -0.69
N VAL A 60 -1.22 10.94 -0.38
CA VAL A 60 -2.05 12.15 -0.57
C VAL A 60 -1.36 13.15 -1.46
N GLU A 61 -2.16 13.95 -2.17
CA GLU A 61 -1.65 14.98 -3.09
C GLU A 61 -1.09 16.20 -2.35
N SER A 62 -1.59 16.51 -1.15
CA SER A 62 -1.24 17.71 -0.40
C SER A 62 -1.31 17.47 1.11
N ALA A 63 -0.47 18.16 1.87
CA ALA A 63 -0.40 18.03 3.33
C ALA A 63 -1.70 18.43 4.04
N THR A 64 -2.52 19.30 3.45
CA THR A 64 -3.85 19.66 3.99
C THR A 64 -4.82 18.47 4.04
N MET A 65 -4.60 17.42 3.25
CA MET A 65 -5.42 16.22 3.25
C MET A 65 -5.08 15.25 4.39
N THR A 66 -4.02 15.49 5.17
CA THR A 66 -3.63 14.59 6.27
C THR A 66 -4.49 14.76 7.52
N ASP A 67 -5.09 15.93 7.72
CA ASP A 67 -5.81 16.30 8.96
C ASP A 67 -7.05 15.42 9.23
N GLY A 68 -7.68 14.89 8.18
CA GLY A 68 -8.87 14.03 8.30
C GLY A 68 -8.59 12.53 8.32
N LEU A 69 -7.32 12.09 8.31
CA LEU A 69 -6.98 10.67 8.20
C LEU A 69 -6.87 10.01 9.58
N PRO A 70 -7.52 8.85 9.79
CA PRO A 70 -7.39 8.13 11.05
C PRO A 70 -5.95 7.64 11.24
N PRO A 71 -5.38 7.73 12.45
CA PRO A 71 -4.02 7.24 12.71
C PRO A 71 -3.92 5.71 12.70
N GLN A 72 -5.05 5.00 12.82
CA GLN A 72 -5.13 3.55 12.81
C GLN A 72 -6.50 3.08 12.29
N VAL A 73 -6.52 1.93 11.61
CA VAL A 73 -7.73 1.29 11.07
C VAL A 73 -7.69 -0.19 11.41
N HIS A 74 -8.72 -0.71 12.08
CA HIS A 74 -8.74 -2.10 12.57
C HIS A 74 -7.49 -2.52 13.35
N GLY A 75 -6.87 -1.59 14.10
CA GLY A 75 -5.63 -1.82 14.85
C GLY A 75 -4.34 -1.75 14.03
N VAL A 76 -4.44 -1.55 12.72
CA VAL A 76 -3.30 -1.36 11.80
C VAL A 76 -2.96 0.13 11.72
N ALA A 77 -1.69 0.49 11.96
CA ALA A 77 -1.25 1.88 11.91
C ALA A 77 -1.30 2.44 10.49
N VAL A 78 -1.69 3.71 10.36
CA VAL A 78 -1.75 4.43 9.08
C VAL A 78 -0.58 5.39 8.98
N ARG A 79 0.25 5.20 7.95
CA ARG A 79 1.33 6.10 7.55
C ARG A 79 0.89 6.96 6.38
N VAL A 80 0.88 8.27 6.57
CA VAL A 80 0.53 9.20 5.49
C VAL A 80 1.79 9.69 4.79
N ARG A 81 1.79 9.68 3.45
CA ARG A 81 2.86 10.18 2.61
C ARG A 81 2.31 11.18 1.61
N VAL A 82 2.84 12.40 1.65
CA VAL A 82 2.56 13.41 0.62
C VAL A 82 3.41 13.08 -0.59
N VAL A 83 2.78 12.74 -1.71
CA VAL A 83 3.44 12.29 -2.94
C VAL A 83 3.20 13.25 -4.12
N GLY A 84 2.35 14.26 -3.94
CA GLY A 84 1.89 15.12 -5.04
C GLY A 84 0.82 14.43 -5.88
N ARG A 85 0.44 15.06 -6.99
CA ARG A 85 -0.54 14.48 -7.92
C ARG A 85 0.02 13.21 -8.55
N ILE A 86 -0.58 12.06 -8.25
CA ILE A 86 -0.32 10.81 -8.97
C ILE A 86 -1.34 10.74 -10.10
N GLU A 87 -0.87 10.77 -11.33
CA GLU A 87 -1.71 10.41 -12.47
C GLU A 87 -1.57 8.90 -12.71
N PRO A 88 -2.69 8.19 -12.95
CA PRO A 88 -2.62 6.77 -13.30
C PRO A 88 -1.67 6.62 -14.48
N GLN A 89 -0.68 5.75 -14.33
CA GLN A 89 0.16 5.39 -15.46
C GLN A 89 -0.75 4.69 -16.46
N GLU A 90 -0.95 5.27 -17.63
CA GLU A 90 -1.68 4.62 -18.71
C GLU A 90 -1.01 3.28 -18.94
N GLN A 91 -1.69 2.22 -18.51
CA GLN A 91 -1.22 0.87 -18.72
C GLN A 91 -1.26 0.69 -20.24
N PRO A 92 -0.11 0.54 -20.93
CA PRO A 92 -0.13 0.41 -22.37
C PRO A 92 -1.04 -0.78 -22.66
N GLU A 93 -2.11 -0.53 -23.41
CA GLU A 93 -3.04 -1.57 -23.81
C GLU A 93 -2.19 -2.64 -24.49
N LEU A 94 -2.08 -3.80 -23.84
CA LEU A 94 -1.33 -4.93 -24.37
C LEU A 94 -1.99 -5.24 -25.71
N GLY A 95 -1.40 -4.73 -26.80
CA GLY A 95 -1.86 -4.99 -28.15
C GLY A 95 -1.98 -6.50 -28.34
N PRO A 96 -2.91 -6.97 -29.18
CA PRO A 96 -3.18 -8.39 -29.32
C PRO A 96 -1.87 -9.14 -29.53
N ASP A 97 -1.63 -10.17 -28.71
CA ASP A 97 -0.46 -11.05 -28.82
C ASP A 97 -0.25 -11.40 -30.31
N PRO A 98 0.94 -11.15 -30.89
CA PRO A 98 1.18 -11.54 -32.27
C PRO A 98 1.05 -13.06 -32.37
N ASP A 99 0.19 -13.52 -33.29
CA ASP A 99 -0.02 -14.93 -33.60
C ASP A 99 1.33 -15.66 -33.68
N PRO A 100 1.55 -16.74 -32.90
CA PRO A 100 2.83 -17.46 -32.88
C PRO A 100 3.09 -18.32 -34.14
N ASP A 101 2.30 -18.16 -35.20
CA ASP A 101 2.31 -19.03 -36.39
C ASP A 101 2.48 -18.23 -37.70
N ARG A 102 3.53 -17.41 -37.81
CA ARG A 102 3.93 -16.79 -39.09
C ARG A 102 5.43 -16.81 -39.34
#